data_AF-A0A3P1BEX4-F1
#
_entry.id   AF-A0A3P1BEX4-F1
#
_cell.length_a   1.000
_cell.length_b   1.000
_cell.length_c   1.000
_cell.angle_alpha   90.00
_cell.angle_beta   90.00
_cell.angle_gamma   90.00
#
_symmetry.space_group_name_H-M   'P 1'
#
loop_
_entity.id
_entity.type
_entity.pdbx_description
1 polymer ?
#
loop_
_entity_poly.entity_id
_entity_poly.type
_entity_poly.pdbx_seq_one_letter_code
_entity_poly.pdbx_strand_id
1 'polypeptide(L)'
;MKNQKSHKQHIKEGNAVIKEALRYLRSEGIEIDLGSWISVKEYVKRFHLKDESVVKDWVRRGIIPPDHVDFEKPNTIWAIKAVPYTER
;
A
#
# COMPACT_ATOMS: atom_id res chain seq x y z
N MET A 1 -20.88 5.29 -21.89
CA MET A 1 -19.42 5.59 -21.88
C MET A 1 -19.03 6.96 -21.27
N LYS A 2 -19.90 7.66 -20.52
CA LYS A 2 -19.55 8.96 -19.89
C LYS A 2 -19.03 8.85 -18.42
N ASN A 3 -19.40 7.81 -17.67
CA ASN A 3 -19.04 7.67 -16.24
C ASN A 3 -17.56 7.36 -15.96
N GLN A 4 -16.90 6.53 -16.78
CA GLN A 4 -15.55 6.04 -16.47
C GLN A 4 -14.47 7.14 -16.59
N LYS A 5 -14.68 8.14 -17.46
CA LYS A 5 -13.79 9.30 -17.58
C LYS A 5 -13.91 10.26 -16.38
N SER A 6 -15.12 10.48 -15.87
CA SER A 6 -15.34 11.33 -14.68
C SER A 6 -14.70 10.75 -13.42
N HIS A 7 -14.82 9.44 -13.21
CA HIS A 7 -14.21 8.81 -12.04
C HIS A 7 -12.68 8.90 -12.06
N LYS A 8 -12.05 8.66 -13.22
CA LYS A 8 -10.59 8.81 -13.37
C LYS A 8 -10.15 10.25 -13.11
N GLN A 9 -10.95 11.22 -13.53
CA GLN A 9 -10.67 12.63 -13.30
C GLN A 9 -10.73 12.99 -11.80
N HIS A 10 -11.78 12.57 -11.10
CA HIS A 10 -11.90 12.82 -9.65
C HIS A 10 -10.77 12.15 -8.85
N ILE A 11 -10.34 10.94 -9.23
CA ILE A 11 -9.20 10.27 -8.60
C ILE A 11 -7.90 11.04 -8.87
N LYS A 12 -7.71 11.59 -10.07
CA LYS A 12 -6.54 12.40 -10.40
C LYS A 12 -6.49 13.68 -9.56
N GLU A 13 -7.62 14.36 -9.41
CA GLU A 13 -7.76 15.57 -8.60
C GLU A 13 -7.52 15.28 -7.11
N GLY A 14 -8.14 14.23 -6.56
CA GLY A 14 -7.91 13.80 -5.18
C GLY A 14 -6.42 13.49 -4.91
N ASN A 15 -5.75 12.79 -5.83
CA ASN A 15 -4.32 12.52 -5.71
C ASN A 15 -3.44 13.79 -5.71
N ALA A 16 -3.85 14.83 -6.44
CA ALA A 16 -3.12 16.10 -6.46
C ALA A 16 -3.24 16.81 -5.11
N VAL A 17 -4.46 16.87 -4.54
CA VAL A 17 -4.73 17.46 -3.22
C VAL A 17 -3.97 16.72 -2.12
N ILE A 18 -3.97 15.39 -2.14
CA ILE A 18 -3.20 14.58 -1.18
C ILE A 18 -1.71 14.95 -1.25
N LYS A 19 -1.12 15.02 -2.45
CA LYS A 19 0.30 15.39 -2.60
C LYS A 19 0.62 16.80 -2.09
N GLU A 20 -0.31 17.73 -2.18
CA GLU A 20 -0.14 19.08 -1.67
C GLU A 20 -0.20 19.09 -0.14
N ALA A 21 -1.20 18.45 0.45
CA ALA A 21 -1.33 18.30 1.90
C ALA A 21 -0.10 17.62 2.52
N LEU A 22 0.41 16.54 1.90
CA LEU A 22 1.62 15.85 2.37
C LEU A 22 2.88 16.72 2.30
N ARG A 23 2.99 17.59 1.29
CA ARG A 23 4.11 18.54 1.19
C ARG A 23 4.06 19.59 2.29
N TYR A 24 2.87 20.12 2.57
CA TYR A 24 2.66 21.07 3.65
C TYR A 24 2.97 20.46 5.02
N LEU A 25 2.42 19.28 5.32
CA LEU A 25 2.68 18.59 6.58
C LEU A 25 4.19 18.29 6.76
N ARG A 26 4.89 17.93 5.68
CA ARG A 26 6.36 17.74 5.72
C ARG A 26 7.11 19.05 5.96
N SER A 27 6.67 20.20 5.42
CA SER A 27 7.32 21.48 5.69
C SER A 27 7.16 21.93 7.14
N GLU A 28 6.09 21.49 7.81
CA GLU A 28 5.85 21.71 9.24
C GLU A 28 6.61 20.71 10.14
N GLY A 29 7.41 19.81 9.56
CA GLY A 29 8.12 18.78 10.30
C GLY A 29 7.22 17.69 10.88
N ILE A 30 5.96 17.60 10.44
CA ILE A 30 5.04 16.54 10.86
C ILE A 30 5.44 15.26 10.13
N GLU A 31 5.83 14.24 10.90
CA GLU A 31 6.09 12.91 10.39
C GLU A 31 4.75 12.24 10.06
N ILE A 32 4.56 11.91 8.79
CA ILE A 32 3.34 11.29 8.29
C ILE A 32 3.66 9.83 8.04
N ASP A 33 3.03 8.93 8.79
CA ASP A 33 3.03 7.51 8.44
C ASP A 33 2.22 7.32 7.16
N LEU A 34 2.93 7.32 6.04
CA LEU A 34 2.40 7.06 4.72
C LEU A 34 2.19 5.56 4.46
N GLY A 35 2.03 4.76 5.51
CA GLY A 35 1.65 3.36 5.54
C GLY A 35 0.38 3.10 4.72
N SER A 36 0.54 3.17 3.41
CA SER A 36 -0.52 3.00 2.44
C SER A 36 -0.73 1.51 2.31
N TRP A 37 -1.93 1.05 2.64
CA TRP A 37 -2.36 -0.31 2.35
C TRP A 37 -2.37 -0.50 0.83
N ILE A 38 -1.57 -1.46 0.35
CA ILE A 38 -1.44 -1.80 -1.07
C ILE A 38 -1.75 -3.27 -1.28
N SER A 39 -2.20 -3.63 -2.48
CA SER A 39 -2.38 -5.04 -2.82
C SER A 39 -1.04 -5.78 -2.79
N VAL A 40 -1.07 -7.10 -2.59
CA VAL A 40 0.13 -7.94 -2.63
C VAL A 40 0.88 -7.77 -3.95
N LYS A 41 0.14 -7.65 -5.06
CA LYS A 41 0.71 -7.42 -6.40
C LYS A 41 1.50 -6.10 -6.49
N GLU A 42 0.93 -5.01 -5.98
CA GLU A 42 1.62 -3.72 -5.95
C GLU A 42 2.81 -3.76 -4.98
N TYR A 43 2.69 -4.50 -3.87
CA TYR A 43 3.78 -4.70 -2.92
C TYR A 43 4.98 -5.41 -3.57
N VAL A 44 4.74 -6.53 -4.25
CA VAL A 44 5.76 -7.28 -5.01
C VAL A 44 6.45 -6.38 -6.04
N LYS A 45 5.68 -5.61 -6.79
CA LYS A 45 6.21 -4.67 -7.79
C LYS A 45 7.05 -3.57 -7.15
N ARG A 46 6.56 -2.95 -6.07
CA ARG A 46 7.19 -1.83 -5.38
C ARG A 46 8.51 -2.20 -4.72
N PHE A 47 8.57 -3.39 -4.15
CA PHE A 47 9.74 -3.88 -3.42
C PHE A 47 10.57 -4.90 -4.21
N HIS A 48 10.33 -4.99 -5.53
CA HIS A 48 11.09 -5.84 -6.45
C HIS A 48 11.20 -7.31 -6.02
N LEU A 49 10.11 -7.85 -5.44
CA LEU A 49 10.06 -9.25 -5.04
C LEU A 49 9.82 -10.15 -6.26
N LYS A 50 10.20 -11.41 -6.12
CA LYS A 50 10.05 -12.41 -7.19
C LYS A 50 8.59 -12.59 -7.61
N ASP A 51 7.71 -12.80 -6.63
CA ASP A 51 6.29 -13.05 -6.83
C ASP A 51 5.51 -12.94 -5.50
N GLU A 52 4.19 -13.14 -5.55
CA GLU A 52 3.31 -13.07 -4.38
C GLU A 52 3.54 -14.21 -3.36
N SER A 53 4.19 -15.31 -3.75
CA SER A 53 4.46 -16.42 -2.84
C SER A 53 5.47 -16.05 -1.76
N VAL A 54 6.45 -15.19 -2.09
CA VAL A 54 7.39 -14.61 -1.11
C VAL A 54 6.63 -13.89 -0.01
N VAL A 55 5.66 -13.06 -0.39
CA VAL A 55 4.87 -12.28 0.56
C VAL A 55 4.01 -13.20 1.43
N LYS A 56 3.34 -14.19 0.84
CA LYS A 56 2.55 -15.18 1.60
C LYS A 56 3.42 -15.96 2.59
N ASP A 57 4.62 -16.35 2.19
CA ASP A 57 5.58 -17.02 3.05
C ASP A 57 6.05 -16.11 4.19
N TRP A 58 6.30 -14.83 3.92
CA TRP A 58 6.66 -13.85 4.94
C TRP A 58 5.56 -13.63 5.98
N VAL A 59 4.29 -13.57 5.55
CA VAL A 59 3.14 -13.51 6.46
C VAL A 59 3.10 -14.78 7.33
N ARG A 60 3.26 -15.96 6.72
CA ARG A 60 3.27 -17.25 7.43
C ARG A 60 4.42 -17.36 8.43
N ARG A 61 5.61 -16.83 8.09
CA ARG A 61 6.81 -16.81 8.93
C ARG A 61 6.81 -15.70 9.99
N GLY A 62 5.84 -14.79 9.94
CA GLY A 62 5.77 -13.64 10.85
C GLY A 62 6.84 -12.56 10.55
N ILE A 63 7.43 -12.55 9.36
CA ILE A 63 8.32 -11.47 8.90
C ILE A 63 7.50 -10.19 8.68
N ILE A 64 6.30 -10.33 8.10
CA ILE A 64 5.30 -9.27 8.06
C ILE A 64 4.42 -9.40 9.31
N PRO A 65 4.35 -8.37 10.16
CA PRO A 65 3.49 -8.38 11.35
C PRO A 65 2.00 -8.60 10.97
N PRO A 66 1.22 -9.36 11.77
CA PRO A 66 -0.20 -9.58 11.48
C PRO A 66 -1.05 -8.30 11.38
N ASP A 67 -0.71 -7.25 12.13
CA ASP A 67 -1.35 -5.93 12.08
C ASP A 67 -0.99 -5.12 10.83
N HIS A 68 -0.04 -5.62 10.02
CA HIS A 68 0.38 -5.04 8.75
C HIS A 68 -0.19 -5.80 7.54
N VAL A 69 -1.11 -6.75 7.78
CA VAL A 69 -1.80 -7.57 6.77
C VAL A 69 -3.31 -7.50 7.01
N ASP A 70 -4.05 -7.15 5.98
CA ASP A 70 -5.51 -7.16 5.98
C ASP A 70 -6.01 -8.34 5.15
N PHE A 71 -7.03 -9.05 5.64
CA PHE A 71 -7.55 -10.26 5.05
C PHE A 71 -9.01 -10.08 4.65
N GLU A 72 -9.32 -10.30 3.37
CA GLU A 72 -10.72 -10.32 2.90
C GLU A 72 -11.46 -11.57 3.42
N LYS A 73 -10.72 -12.68 3.50
CA LYS A 73 -11.18 -14.00 3.95
C LYS A 73 -10.03 -14.71 4.66
N PRO A 74 -10.30 -15.77 5.45
CA PRO A 74 -9.24 -16.61 5.98
C PRO A 74 -8.27 -17.03 4.86
N ASN A 75 -6.98 -16.80 5.07
CA ASN A 75 -5.90 -17.09 4.12
C ASN A 75 -5.92 -16.29 2.80
N THR A 76 -6.74 -15.25 2.66
CA THR A 76 -6.78 -14.38 1.48
C THR A 76 -6.40 -12.96 1.85
N ILE A 77 -5.19 -12.54 1.48
CA ILE A 77 -4.67 -11.20 1.76
C ILE A 77 -5.36 -10.19 0.83
N TRP A 78 -6.04 -9.22 1.42
CA TRP A 78 -6.61 -8.06 0.73
C TRP A 78 -5.55 -6.98 0.48
N ALA A 79 -4.87 -6.57 1.54
CA ALA A 79 -3.89 -5.50 1.49
C ALA A 79 -2.77 -5.69 2.52
N ILE A 80 -1.64 -5.03 2.27
CA ILE A 80 -0.45 -5.05 3.12
C ILE A 80 0.04 -3.61 3.26
N LYS A 81 0.46 -3.22 4.46
CA LYS A 81 1.12 -1.92 4.65
C LYS A 81 2.39 -1.85 3.79
N ALA A 82 2.55 -0.78 3.02
CA ALA A 82 3.69 -0.54 2.15
C ALA A 82 5.00 -0.19 2.89
N VAL A 83 5.44 -1.08 3.78
CA VAL A 83 6.71 -0.99 4.53
C VAL A 83 7.69 -2.01 3.95
N PRO A 84 8.97 -1.66 3.72
CA PRO A 84 9.96 -2.62 3.23
C PRO A 84 10.35 -3.62 4.33
N TYR A 85 9.74 -4.80 4.32
CA TYR A 85 10.25 -5.93 5.12
C TYR A 85 11.38 -6.65 4.37
N THR A 86 12.29 -7.26 5.14
CA THR A 86 13.37 -8.08 4.62
C THR A 86 13.51 -9.32 5.48
N GLU A 87 13.93 -10.45 4.88
CA GLU A 87 14.36 -11.60 5.68
C GLU A 87 15.61 -11.22 6.48
N ARG A 88 15.68 -11.62 7.74
CA ARG A 88 16.90 -11.52 8.55
C ARG A 88 17.87 -12.64 8.20
#